data_AF-A0A1C1CX48-F1
#
_entry.id   AF-A0A1C1CX48-F1
#
_cell.length_a   1.000
_cell.length_b   1.000
_cell.length_c   1.000
_cell.angle_alpha   90.00
_cell.angle_beta   90.00
_cell.angle_gamma   90.00
#
_symmetry.space_group_name_H-M   'P 1'
#
loop_
_entity.id
_entity.type
_entity.pdbx_description
1 polymer ?
#
loop_
_entity_poly.entity_id
_entity_poly.type
_entity_poly.pdbx_seq_one_letter_code
_entity_poly.pdbx_strand_id
1 'polypeptide(L)'
;MMSTRPLGRLGSRLVEMTNWEKGHYINYKKMSENLAVVRSRLNRPLTYGEKILYSHLDDPHGQDIERGASYLRLRPDRVACQDATAQMAILQFMSAGMPSVATPTTVHCDHLIEAQIGGEKDLSRAKDINKEVYDFLSSACAKYNIGFWRPGSGIIHQIVLENYAFPGGLMIGTDSHTPNAGGLGMAAIGVGGADAVDVMANLPWELKAPKYIGVRLTGEMSGWTAPKDIILKVAGILTVKGGTGAIVEYHGEYESLLYDFRASPE
;
A
#
# COMPACT_ATOMS: atom_id res chain seq x y z
N MET A 1 -31.77 -11.38 -26.78
CA MET A 1 -30.98 -12.45 -26.15
C MET A 1 -29.65 -11.87 -25.69
N MET A 2 -29.54 -11.45 -24.42
CA MET A 2 -28.24 -11.09 -23.84
C MET A 2 -27.57 -12.37 -23.35
N SER A 3 -26.46 -12.72 -24.01
CA SER A 3 -25.59 -13.82 -23.61
C SER A 3 -24.96 -13.50 -22.25
N THR A 4 -25.40 -14.17 -21.20
CA THR A 4 -24.69 -14.22 -19.92
C THR A 4 -23.47 -15.11 -20.12
N ARG A 5 -22.27 -14.52 -20.27
CA ARG A 5 -21.02 -15.28 -20.14
C ARG A 5 -21.01 -15.92 -18.75
N PRO A 6 -20.67 -17.20 -18.61
CA PRO A 6 -20.50 -17.79 -17.29
C PRO A 6 -19.38 -17.02 -16.58
N LEU A 7 -19.66 -16.46 -15.40
CA LEU A 7 -18.63 -15.98 -14.50
C LEU A 7 -17.72 -17.18 -14.20
N GLY A 8 -16.50 -17.18 -14.77
CA GLY A 8 -15.47 -18.13 -14.37
C GLY A 8 -15.34 -18.09 -12.85
N ARG A 9 -15.25 -19.25 -12.18
CA ARG A 9 -15.12 -19.32 -10.71
C ARG A 9 -13.95 -18.44 -10.28
N LEU A 10 -14.25 -17.35 -9.57
CA LEU A 10 -13.24 -16.48 -8.97
C LEU A 10 -12.28 -17.35 -8.14
N GLY A 11 -10.97 -17.26 -8.40
CA GLY A 11 -9.93 -17.95 -7.62
C GLY A 11 -9.58 -19.38 -8.03
N SER A 12 -9.94 -19.86 -9.23
CA SER A 12 -9.50 -21.18 -9.71
C SER A 12 -8.06 -21.21 -10.23
N ARG A 13 -7.48 -20.05 -10.57
CA ARG A 13 -6.10 -19.91 -11.05
C ARG A 13 -5.25 -19.21 -10.01
N LEU A 14 -4.10 -19.81 -9.68
CA LEU A 14 -3.06 -19.16 -8.89
C LEU A 14 -2.39 -18.08 -9.75
N VAL A 15 -2.44 -16.84 -9.29
CA VAL A 15 -1.81 -15.68 -9.93
C VAL A 15 -0.87 -15.07 -8.90
N GLU A 16 0.42 -15.03 -9.22
CA GLU A 16 1.44 -14.45 -8.34
C GLU A 16 1.12 -12.97 -8.08
N MET A 17 1.37 -12.48 -6.88
CA MET A 17 1.15 -11.07 -6.54
C MET A 17 2.06 -10.16 -7.37
N THR A 18 3.27 -10.64 -7.69
CA THR A 18 4.32 -9.85 -8.34
C THR A 18 5.21 -10.74 -9.19
N ASN A 19 6.03 -10.13 -10.05
CA ASN A 19 7.02 -10.87 -10.83
C ASN A 19 8.20 -11.40 -10.00
N TRP A 20 8.38 -10.86 -8.79
CA TRP A 20 9.58 -11.06 -7.95
C TRP A 20 9.36 -12.07 -6.81
N GLU A 21 8.15 -12.12 -6.26
CA GLU A 21 7.81 -12.85 -5.03
C GLU A 21 7.12 -14.19 -5.37
N LYS A 22 7.91 -15.13 -5.90
CA LYS A 22 7.40 -16.44 -6.34
C LYS A 22 6.75 -17.22 -5.19
N GLY A 23 5.64 -17.86 -5.48
CA GLY A 23 4.87 -18.64 -4.49
C GLY A 23 3.90 -17.82 -3.62
N HIS A 24 3.87 -16.49 -3.76
CA HIS A 24 2.87 -15.63 -3.13
C HIS A 24 1.77 -15.26 -4.12
N TYR A 25 0.53 -15.64 -3.83
CA TYR A 25 -0.59 -15.53 -4.77
C TYR A 25 -1.68 -14.58 -4.29
N ILE A 26 -2.29 -13.86 -5.23
CA ILE A 26 -3.47 -13.03 -4.96
C ILE A 26 -4.64 -13.93 -4.55
N ASN A 27 -5.20 -13.70 -3.36
CA ASN A 27 -6.24 -14.56 -2.79
C ASN A 27 -7.64 -13.91 -2.79
N TYR A 28 -8.15 -13.54 -3.97
CA TYR A 28 -9.50 -12.98 -4.10
C TYR A 28 -10.60 -13.92 -3.62
N LYS A 29 -10.34 -15.24 -3.59
CA LYS A 29 -11.28 -16.22 -3.03
C LYS A 29 -11.50 -15.96 -1.53
N LYS A 30 -10.42 -15.95 -0.74
CA LYS A 30 -10.47 -15.62 0.69
C LYS A 30 -11.09 -14.24 0.91
N MET A 31 -10.70 -13.24 0.11
CA MET A 31 -11.26 -11.90 0.22
C MET A 31 -12.78 -11.88 0.02
N SER A 32 -13.28 -12.62 -0.98
CA SER A 32 -14.71 -12.75 -1.25
C SER A 32 -15.46 -13.51 -0.16
N GLU A 33 -14.85 -14.56 0.41
CA GLU A 33 -15.42 -15.34 1.54
C GLU A 33 -15.54 -14.47 2.79
N ASN A 34 -14.47 -13.75 3.16
CA ASN A 34 -14.46 -12.80 4.27
C ASN A 34 -15.52 -11.70 4.08
N LEU A 35 -15.65 -11.15 2.87
CA LEU A 35 -16.67 -10.15 2.56
C LEU A 35 -18.09 -10.69 2.63
N ALA A 36 -18.32 -11.96 2.29
CA ALA A 36 -19.64 -12.56 2.44
C ALA A 36 -20.06 -12.62 3.91
N VAL A 37 -19.13 -12.96 4.81
CA VAL A 37 -19.35 -12.94 6.27
C VAL A 37 -19.63 -11.51 6.76
N VAL A 38 -18.81 -10.53 6.37
CA VAL A 38 -19.00 -9.16 6.85
C VAL A 38 -20.30 -8.54 6.31
N ARG A 39 -20.67 -8.83 5.06
CA ARG A 39 -21.94 -8.35 4.48
C ARG A 39 -23.16 -8.94 5.19
N SER A 40 -23.13 -10.20 5.58
CA SER A 40 -24.25 -10.82 6.32
C SER A 40 -24.41 -10.22 7.71
N ARG A 41 -23.31 -9.81 8.35
CA ARG A 41 -23.30 -9.15 9.67
C ARG A 41 -23.78 -7.70 9.62
N LEU A 42 -23.30 -6.90 8.66
CA LEU A 42 -23.56 -5.46 8.62
C LEU A 42 -24.85 -5.07 7.88
N ASN A 43 -25.36 -5.93 6.99
CA ASN A 43 -26.60 -5.74 6.23
C ASN A 43 -26.77 -4.35 5.58
N ARG A 44 -25.69 -3.81 5.01
CA ARG A 44 -25.67 -2.53 4.29
C ARG A 44 -24.67 -2.56 3.13
N PRO A 45 -24.78 -1.65 2.16
CA PRO A 45 -23.74 -1.44 1.17
C PRO A 45 -22.39 -1.09 1.82
N LEU A 46 -21.31 -1.55 1.19
CA LEU A 46 -19.93 -1.25 1.59
C LEU A 46 -19.27 -0.36 0.56
N THR A 47 -18.50 0.63 1.04
CA THR A 47 -17.59 1.42 0.19
C THR A 47 -16.47 0.54 -0.38
N TYR A 48 -15.69 1.04 -1.33
CA TYR A 48 -14.57 0.28 -1.87
C TYR A 48 -13.50 0.03 -0.81
N GLY A 49 -13.10 1.07 -0.06
CA GLY A 49 -12.13 0.89 1.03
C GLY A 49 -12.65 -0.04 2.13
N GLU A 50 -13.96 -0.05 2.42
CA GLU A 50 -14.54 -1.04 3.32
C GLU A 50 -14.42 -2.47 2.78
N LYS A 51 -14.65 -2.66 1.48
CA LYS A 51 -14.50 -3.99 0.88
C LYS A 51 -13.06 -4.49 1.03
N ILE A 52 -12.06 -3.64 0.82
CA ILE A 52 -10.67 -4.06 0.96
C ILE A 52 -10.32 -4.30 2.43
N LEU A 53 -10.57 -3.36 3.34
CA LEU A 53 -10.19 -3.55 4.74
C LEU A 53 -10.92 -4.74 5.37
N TYR A 54 -12.22 -4.89 5.12
CA TYR A 54 -13.00 -5.96 5.72
C TYR A 54 -12.73 -7.33 5.10
N SER A 55 -12.25 -7.39 3.85
CA SER A 55 -11.78 -8.65 3.27
C SER A 55 -10.47 -9.15 3.87
N HIS A 56 -9.71 -8.27 4.54
CA HIS A 56 -8.41 -8.56 5.15
C HIS A 56 -8.47 -8.71 6.68
N LEU A 57 -9.65 -8.80 7.27
CA LEU A 57 -9.80 -9.09 8.69
C LEU A 57 -9.20 -10.45 9.04
N ASP A 58 -8.50 -10.50 10.18
CA ASP A 58 -7.99 -11.74 10.77
C ASP A 58 -9.13 -12.66 11.23
N ASP A 59 -10.19 -12.07 11.80
CA ASP A 59 -11.42 -12.75 12.22
C ASP A 59 -12.67 -12.01 11.70
N PRO A 60 -13.14 -12.29 10.47
CA PRO A 60 -14.33 -11.63 9.92
C PRO A 60 -15.63 -11.98 10.65
N HIS A 61 -15.67 -13.04 11.46
CA HIS A 61 -16.86 -13.44 12.21
C HIS A 61 -17.01 -12.67 13.52
N GLY A 62 -15.92 -12.55 14.28
CA GLY A 62 -15.89 -11.93 15.61
C GLY A 62 -15.45 -10.47 15.66
N GLN A 63 -14.85 -9.93 14.60
CA GLN A 63 -14.36 -8.54 14.58
C GLN A 63 -15.49 -7.52 14.83
N ASP A 64 -15.31 -6.63 15.81
CA ASP A 64 -16.16 -5.45 15.97
C ASP A 64 -15.85 -4.39 14.90
N ILE A 65 -16.90 -3.84 14.26
CA ILE A 65 -16.79 -2.95 13.10
C ILE A 65 -17.66 -1.71 13.31
N GLU A 66 -17.05 -0.66 13.86
CA GLU A 66 -17.65 0.66 14.02
C GLU A 66 -16.69 1.74 13.52
N ARG A 67 -17.07 2.42 12.43
CA ARG A 67 -16.25 3.47 11.81
C ARG A 67 -15.94 4.59 12.82
N GLY A 68 -14.66 4.86 13.01
CA GLY A 68 -14.16 5.89 13.91
C GLY A 68 -14.08 5.47 15.39
N ALA A 69 -14.39 4.21 15.71
CA ALA A 69 -14.41 3.71 17.08
C ALA A 69 -13.61 2.41 17.25
N SER A 70 -13.95 1.33 16.54
CA SER A 70 -13.32 0.02 16.74
C SER A 70 -11.92 -0.07 16.13
N TYR A 71 -11.08 -0.97 16.66
CA TYR A 71 -9.79 -1.32 16.07
C TYR A 71 -9.93 -2.62 15.26
N LEU A 72 -9.68 -2.51 13.96
CA LEU A 72 -9.69 -3.64 13.03
C LEU A 72 -8.38 -4.40 13.16
N ARG A 73 -8.44 -5.72 13.34
CA ARG A 73 -7.26 -6.61 13.27
C ARG A 73 -7.12 -7.14 11.85
N LEU A 74 -6.10 -6.67 11.14
CA LEU A 74 -5.92 -6.85 9.70
C LEU A 74 -4.71 -7.72 9.38
N ARG A 75 -4.73 -8.32 8.19
CA ARG A 75 -3.63 -9.07 7.59
C ARG A 75 -3.22 -8.45 6.25
N PRO A 76 -2.31 -7.47 6.23
CA PRO A 76 -1.78 -6.91 4.99
C PRO A 76 -1.07 -7.98 4.14
N ASP A 77 -1.18 -7.85 2.81
CA ASP A 77 -0.57 -8.75 1.82
C ASP A 77 0.94 -8.51 1.68
N ARG A 78 1.41 -7.28 1.92
CA ARG A 78 2.82 -6.90 1.80
C ARG A 78 3.21 -5.72 2.70
N VAL A 79 4.53 -5.59 2.91
CA VAL A 79 5.18 -4.47 3.59
C VAL A 79 6.19 -3.81 2.64
N ALA A 80 6.26 -2.48 2.64
CA ALA A 80 7.30 -1.74 1.94
C ALA A 80 7.99 -0.74 2.88
N CYS A 81 9.31 -0.72 2.88
CA CYS A 81 10.10 0.20 3.70
C CYS A 81 11.06 1.02 2.84
N GLN A 82 11.29 2.27 3.21
CA GLN A 82 12.31 3.12 2.59
C GLN A 82 13.54 3.21 3.51
N ASP A 83 14.73 3.49 2.99
CA ASP A 83 16.01 3.33 3.68
C ASP A 83 16.20 4.21 4.93
N ALA A 84 15.53 5.36 5.04
CA ALA A 84 15.55 6.18 6.26
C ALA A 84 14.73 5.57 7.41
N THR A 85 13.66 4.81 7.13
CA THR A 85 12.82 4.17 8.16
C THR A 85 13.09 2.66 8.31
N ALA A 86 13.59 2.01 7.26
CA ALA A 86 13.91 0.59 7.21
C ALA A 86 14.98 0.21 8.22
N GLN A 87 15.95 1.10 8.49
CA GLN A 87 17.02 0.84 9.46
C GLN A 87 16.46 0.45 10.82
N MET A 88 15.58 1.29 11.38
CA MET A 88 15.00 1.05 12.71
C MET A 88 13.94 -0.04 12.70
N ALA A 89 13.21 -0.23 11.60
CA ALA A 89 12.26 -1.34 11.46
C ALA A 89 12.98 -2.70 11.45
N ILE A 90 14.08 -2.81 10.72
CA ILE A 90 14.88 -4.04 10.66
C ILE A 90 15.55 -4.32 12.01
N LEU A 91 16.10 -3.30 12.68
CA LEU A 91 16.67 -3.49 14.02
C LEU A 91 15.65 -4.04 15.02
N GLN A 92 14.41 -3.52 15.01
CA GLN A 92 13.32 -4.07 15.84
C GLN A 92 12.93 -5.49 15.43
N PHE A 93 12.87 -5.78 14.13
CA PHE A 93 12.62 -7.14 13.64
C PHE A 93 13.72 -8.12 14.06
N MET A 94 14.99 -7.69 14.03
CA MET A 94 16.12 -8.48 14.52
C MET A 94 15.96 -8.80 16.01
N SER A 95 15.49 -7.85 16.82
CA SER A 95 15.21 -8.06 18.25
C SER A 95 14.05 -9.01 18.51
N ALA A 96 13.09 -9.15 17.58
CA ALA A 96 12.01 -10.14 17.69
C ALA A 96 12.51 -11.59 17.54
N GLY A 97 13.74 -11.80 17.07
CA GLY A 97 14.39 -13.13 17.01
C GLY A 97 13.80 -14.06 15.95
N MET A 98 13.04 -13.53 14.99
CA MET A 98 12.45 -14.32 13.91
C MET A 98 13.46 -14.65 12.81
N PRO A 99 13.38 -15.84 12.19
CA PRO A 99 14.36 -16.27 11.19
C PRO A 99 14.20 -15.54 9.85
N SER A 100 12.98 -15.16 9.48
CA SER A 100 12.64 -14.49 8.23
C SER A 100 11.29 -13.78 8.38
N VAL A 101 11.01 -12.80 7.51
CA VAL A 101 9.69 -12.15 7.45
C VAL A 101 8.61 -13.15 7.04
N ALA A 102 7.40 -13.00 7.60
CA ALA A 102 6.25 -13.85 7.31
C ALA A 102 5.46 -13.41 6.07
N THR A 103 5.57 -12.12 5.73
CA THR A 103 4.83 -11.47 4.64
C THR A 103 5.83 -10.84 3.66
N PRO A 104 5.60 -10.89 2.33
CA PRO A 104 6.46 -10.24 1.36
C PRO A 104 6.80 -8.80 1.74
N THR A 105 8.10 -8.54 1.85
CA THR A 105 8.62 -7.27 2.34
C THR A 105 9.71 -6.77 1.40
N THR A 106 9.77 -5.45 1.19
CA THR A 106 10.80 -4.80 0.36
C THR A 106 11.39 -3.59 1.05
N VAL A 107 12.69 -3.36 0.86
CA VAL A 107 13.40 -2.12 1.23
C VAL A 107 13.82 -1.39 -0.03
N HIS A 108 13.64 -0.07 -0.04
CA HIS A 108 13.94 0.83 -1.17
C HIS A 108 14.93 1.90 -0.74
N CYS A 109 16.03 2.06 -1.48
CA CYS A 109 17.07 3.04 -1.17
C CYS A 109 16.90 4.34 -1.96
N ASP A 110 16.12 5.27 -1.42
CA ASP A 110 15.70 6.50 -2.10
C ASP A 110 15.82 7.77 -1.26
N HIS A 111 15.97 7.71 0.07
CA HIS A 111 16.02 8.91 0.92
C HIS A 111 17.45 9.40 1.21
N LEU A 112 18.48 8.57 0.98
CA LEU A 112 19.86 8.89 1.33
C LEU A 112 20.69 9.45 0.16
N ILE A 113 20.05 9.81 -0.96
CA ILE A 113 20.71 10.37 -2.14
C ILE A 113 20.47 11.89 -2.18
N GLU A 114 21.49 12.66 -1.82
CA GLU A 114 21.42 14.13 -1.83
C GLU A 114 21.65 14.68 -3.26
N ALA A 115 20.70 15.46 -3.76
CA ALA A 115 20.85 16.19 -5.03
C ALA A 115 21.82 17.37 -4.87
N GLN A 116 22.87 17.42 -5.70
CA GLN A 116 23.87 18.51 -5.65
C GLN A 116 24.44 18.86 -7.03
N ILE A 117 24.88 17.87 -7.82
CA ILE A 117 25.54 18.10 -9.11
C ILE A 117 24.71 17.56 -10.27
N GLY A 118 24.04 16.42 -10.07
CA GLY A 118 23.32 15.69 -11.11
C GLY A 118 23.34 14.19 -10.87
N GLY A 119 22.33 13.48 -11.41
CA GLY A 119 21.98 12.11 -11.04
C GLY A 119 23.14 11.13 -10.87
N GLU A 120 23.98 10.94 -11.89
CA GLU A 120 25.08 9.96 -11.81
C GLU A 120 26.13 10.31 -10.75
N LYS A 121 26.50 11.59 -10.64
CA LYS A 121 27.50 12.05 -9.68
C LYS A 121 26.98 12.00 -8.25
N ASP A 122 25.72 12.40 -8.06
CA ASP A 122 25.06 12.37 -6.76
C ASP A 122 24.84 10.93 -6.28
N LEU A 123 24.46 10.01 -7.18
CA LEU A 123 24.33 8.60 -6.87
C LEU A 123 25.67 7.96 -6.49
N SER A 124 26.75 8.28 -7.22
CA SER A 124 28.10 7.79 -6.87
C SER A 124 28.51 8.30 -5.48
N ARG A 125 28.33 9.60 -5.21
CA ARG A 125 28.62 10.20 -3.90
C ARG A 125 27.81 9.54 -2.79
N ALA A 126 26.52 9.31 -3.01
CA ALA A 126 25.63 8.69 -2.02
C ALA A 126 26.05 7.26 -1.67
N LYS A 127 26.49 6.46 -2.66
CA LYS A 127 27.00 5.09 -2.44
C LYS A 127 28.25 5.08 -1.55
N ASP A 128 29.12 6.07 -1.70
CA ASP A 128 30.33 6.19 -0.88
C ASP A 128 30.01 6.69 0.53
N ILE A 129 29.22 7.77 0.66
CA ILE A 129 28.87 8.37 1.95
C ILE A 129 28.04 7.41 2.82
N ASN A 130 27.06 6.73 2.24
CA ASN A 130 26.11 5.88 2.97
C ASN A 130 26.44 4.39 2.89
N LYS A 131 27.70 4.05 2.53
CA LYS A 131 28.12 2.67 2.30
C LYS A 131 27.75 1.74 3.46
N GLU A 132 27.98 2.17 4.70
CA GLU A 132 27.67 1.40 5.91
C GLU A 132 26.16 1.06 6.00
N VAL A 133 25.29 2.04 5.77
CA VAL A 133 23.84 1.86 5.82
C VAL A 133 23.38 0.93 4.71
N TYR A 134 23.87 1.11 3.49
CA TYR A 134 23.50 0.26 2.36
C TYR A 134 23.99 -1.18 2.53
N ASP A 135 25.20 -1.38 3.06
CA ASP A 135 25.73 -2.71 3.38
C ASP A 135 24.88 -3.39 4.48
N PHE A 136 24.51 -2.65 5.52
CA PHE A 136 23.61 -3.14 6.57
C PHE A 136 22.25 -3.57 6.00
N LEU A 137 21.57 -2.68 5.26
CA LEU A 137 20.26 -2.98 4.69
C LEU A 137 20.33 -4.15 3.71
N SER A 138 21.33 -4.18 2.82
CA SER A 138 21.48 -5.28 1.85
C SER A 138 21.71 -6.62 2.52
N SER A 139 22.58 -6.68 3.54
CA SER A 139 22.91 -7.92 4.24
C SER A 139 21.76 -8.41 5.14
N ALA A 140 21.08 -7.49 5.83
CA ALA A 140 19.88 -7.81 6.61
C ALA A 140 18.74 -8.29 5.71
N CYS A 141 18.54 -7.65 4.54
CA CYS A 141 17.52 -8.07 3.60
C CYS A 141 17.74 -9.49 3.09
N ALA A 142 18.99 -9.82 2.73
CA ALA A 142 19.37 -11.17 2.32
C ALA A 142 19.16 -12.20 3.45
N LYS A 143 19.47 -11.84 4.70
CA LYS A 143 19.30 -12.72 5.87
C LYS A 143 17.84 -13.04 6.17
N TYR A 144 16.96 -12.04 6.11
CA TYR A 144 15.58 -12.15 6.59
C TYR A 144 14.54 -12.35 5.47
N ASN A 145 14.98 -12.65 4.24
CA ASN A 145 14.13 -12.84 3.06
C ASN A 145 13.30 -11.58 2.71
N ILE A 146 13.96 -10.43 2.64
CA ILE A 146 13.38 -9.14 2.25
C ILE A 146 13.95 -8.75 0.88
N GLY A 147 13.10 -8.29 -0.04
CA GLY A 147 13.55 -7.76 -1.33
C GLY A 147 14.31 -6.43 -1.15
N PHE A 148 15.42 -6.25 -1.87
CA PHE A 148 16.28 -5.07 -1.72
C PHE A 148 16.43 -4.31 -3.04
N TRP A 149 15.82 -3.13 -3.11
CA TRP A 149 15.98 -2.20 -4.22
C TRP A 149 17.16 -1.26 -3.93
N ARG A 150 18.21 -1.42 -4.73
CA ARG A 150 19.52 -0.78 -4.54
C ARG A 150 19.43 0.74 -4.75
N PRO A 151 20.37 1.51 -4.17
CA PRO A 151 20.44 2.96 -4.40
C PRO A 151 20.42 3.30 -5.89
N GLY A 152 19.52 4.21 -6.27
CA GLY A 152 19.28 4.61 -7.65
C GLY A 152 18.23 3.78 -8.41
N SER A 153 17.53 2.86 -7.73
CA SER A 153 16.41 2.11 -8.34
C SER A 153 15.22 2.99 -8.68
N GLY A 154 14.96 4.01 -7.87
CA GLY A 154 13.76 4.84 -7.94
C GLY A 154 13.09 4.99 -6.58
N ILE A 155 12.17 5.96 -6.49
CA ILE A 155 11.39 6.25 -5.29
C ILE A 155 10.46 5.07 -4.96
N ILE A 156 10.36 4.71 -3.67
CA ILE A 156 9.59 3.58 -3.15
C ILE A 156 8.19 3.48 -3.76
N HIS A 157 7.45 4.59 -3.81
CA HIS A 157 6.06 4.60 -4.28
C HIS A 157 5.94 4.33 -5.77
N GLN A 158 6.88 4.83 -6.57
CA GLN A 158 6.93 4.57 -8.00
C GLN A 158 7.22 3.09 -8.27
N ILE A 159 8.22 2.52 -7.57
CA ILE A 159 8.56 1.10 -7.68
C ILE A 159 7.38 0.23 -7.22
N VAL A 160 6.67 0.63 -6.16
CA VAL A 160 5.45 -0.04 -5.69
C VAL A 160 4.36 -0.01 -6.74
N LEU A 161 4.07 1.14 -7.33
CA LEU A 161 3.05 1.26 -8.37
C LEU A 161 3.38 0.39 -9.59
N GLU A 162 4.64 0.34 -9.99
CA GLU A 162 5.08 -0.39 -11.19
C GLU A 162 5.17 -1.91 -11.00
N ASN A 163 5.44 -2.38 -9.78
CA ASN A 163 5.82 -3.78 -9.54
C ASN A 163 4.94 -4.53 -8.53
N TYR A 164 4.25 -3.83 -7.65
CA TYR A 164 3.77 -4.39 -6.40
C TYR A 164 2.30 -4.11 -6.08
N ALA A 165 1.75 -2.99 -6.55
CA ALA A 165 0.37 -2.63 -6.32
C ALA A 165 -0.57 -3.38 -7.27
N PHE A 166 -1.69 -3.87 -6.73
CA PHE A 166 -2.74 -4.53 -7.50
C PHE A 166 -4.12 -4.21 -6.91
N PRO A 167 -5.20 -4.25 -7.73
CA PRO A 167 -6.54 -3.92 -7.25
C PRO A 167 -7.02 -4.84 -6.11
N GLY A 168 -7.52 -4.25 -5.03
CA GLY A 168 -8.08 -5.00 -3.91
C GLY A 168 -7.07 -5.55 -2.92
N GLY A 169 -5.76 -5.38 -3.13
CA GLY A 169 -4.74 -5.72 -2.13
C GLY A 169 -4.72 -4.74 -0.96
N LEU A 170 -4.15 -5.18 0.16
CA LEU A 170 -3.85 -4.34 1.33
C LEU A 170 -2.34 -4.30 1.58
N MET A 171 -1.73 -3.12 1.61
CA MET A 171 -0.33 -2.95 2.02
C MET A 171 -0.16 -1.90 3.10
N ILE A 172 0.92 -2.08 3.86
CA ILE A 172 1.45 -1.05 4.73
C ILE A 172 2.85 -0.64 4.27
N GLY A 173 3.19 0.63 4.50
CA GLY A 173 4.50 1.15 4.14
C GLY A 173 5.03 2.09 5.19
N THR A 174 6.33 2.05 5.48
CA THR A 174 6.96 2.94 6.48
C THR A 174 7.25 4.32 5.92
N ASP A 175 6.26 4.90 5.25
CA ASP A 175 6.27 6.21 4.61
C ASP A 175 4.84 6.79 4.50
N SER A 176 4.70 8.11 4.64
CA SER A 176 3.39 8.79 4.61
C SER A 176 2.72 8.79 3.25
N HIS A 177 3.48 8.68 2.15
CA HIS A 177 2.96 8.72 0.78
C HIS A 177 2.63 7.33 0.23
N THR A 178 2.71 6.29 1.07
CA THR A 178 2.23 4.92 0.78
C THR A 178 0.83 4.87 0.13
N PRO A 179 -0.13 5.76 0.47
CA PRO A 179 -1.43 5.85 -0.24
C PRO A 179 -1.35 6.00 -1.77
N ASN A 180 -0.20 6.33 -2.36
CA ASN A 180 0.02 6.39 -3.80
C ASN A 180 -0.45 5.12 -4.54
N ALA A 181 -0.25 3.93 -3.96
CA ALA A 181 -0.71 2.66 -4.54
C ALA A 181 -2.24 2.55 -4.69
N GLY A 182 -3.00 3.44 -4.03
CA GLY A 182 -4.44 3.61 -4.25
C GLY A 182 -4.82 3.96 -5.69
N GLY A 183 -3.90 4.55 -6.46
CA GLY A 183 -4.07 4.78 -7.90
C GLY A 183 -4.26 3.50 -8.73
N LEU A 184 -3.85 2.33 -8.21
CA LEU A 184 -4.09 1.01 -8.79
C LEU A 184 -5.17 0.20 -8.03
N GLY A 185 -5.98 0.86 -7.21
CA GLY A 185 -7.06 0.23 -6.46
C GLY A 185 -6.59 -0.60 -5.26
N MET A 186 -5.38 -0.40 -4.77
CA MET A 186 -4.89 -1.03 -3.55
C MET A 186 -5.25 -0.18 -2.32
N ALA A 187 -5.63 -0.77 -1.19
CA ALA A 187 -5.62 -0.04 0.07
C ALA A 187 -4.17 -0.01 0.59
N ALA A 188 -3.58 1.17 0.67
CA ALA A 188 -2.17 1.33 1.05
C ALA A 188 -2.04 2.40 2.14
N ILE A 189 -1.49 2.02 3.29
CA ILE A 189 -1.51 2.84 4.51
C ILE A 189 -0.09 3.04 5.03
N GLY A 190 0.26 4.31 5.26
CA GLY A 190 1.53 4.69 5.89
C GLY A 190 1.53 4.36 7.38
N VAL A 191 2.61 3.77 7.88
CA VAL A 191 2.76 3.33 9.27
C VAL A 191 4.16 3.63 9.82
N GLY A 192 4.34 3.48 11.13
CA GLY A 192 5.67 3.48 11.75
C GLY A 192 6.41 2.15 11.57
N GLY A 193 7.70 2.12 11.92
CA GLY A 193 8.51 0.91 11.82
C GLY A 193 8.01 -0.25 12.69
N ALA A 194 7.40 0.02 13.85
CA ALA A 194 6.89 -1.01 14.76
C ALA A 194 5.70 -1.77 14.15
N ASP A 195 4.71 -1.07 13.58
CA ASP A 195 3.59 -1.68 12.86
C ASP A 195 4.06 -2.57 11.69
N ALA A 196 5.11 -2.14 10.97
CA ALA A 196 5.72 -2.97 9.94
C ALA A 196 6.30 -4.26 10.52
N VAL A 197 6.93 -4.20 11.70
CA VAL A 197 7.45 -5.36 12.42
C VAL A 197 6.34 -6.33 12.81
N ASP A 198 5.18 -5.84 13.26
CA ASP A 198 4.04 -6.71 13.58
C ASP A 198 3.64 -7.58 12.39
N VAL A 199 3.48 -6.96 11.20
CA VAL A 199 3.12 -7.70 9.99
C VAL A 199 4.25 -8.62 9.53
N MET A 200 5.49 -8.14 9.55
CA MET A 200 6.67 -8.97 9.26
C MET A 200 6.75 -10.17 10.22
N ALA A 201 6.27 -10.02 11.45
CA ALA A 201 6.27 -11.04 12.49
C ALA A 201 5.01 -11.93 12.52
N ASN A 202 4.13 -11.82 11.53
CA ASN A 202 2.86 -12.55 11.47
C ASN A 202 1.88 -12.21 12.62
N LEU A 203 1.95 -11.01 13.17
CA LEU A 203 0.95 -10.49 14.10
C LEU A 203 -0.15 -9.73 13.32
N PRO A 204 -1.41 -9.79 13.77
CA PRO A 204 -2.46 -8.94 13.21
C PRO A 204 -2.13 -7.46 13.41
N TRP A 205 -2.21 -6.67 12.35
CA TRP A 205 -2.00 -5.23 12.43
C TRP A 205 -3.30 -4.52 12.82
N GLU A 206 -3.24 -3.65 13.83
CA GLU A 206 -4.41 -2.93 14.33
C GLU A 206 -4.58 -1.57 13.65
N LEU A 207 -5.75 -1.34 13.05
CA LEU A 207 -6.11 -0.08 12.43
C LEU A 207 -7.42 0.42 13.02
N LYS A 208 -7.45 1.63 13.56
CA LYS A 208 -8.71 2.27 13.93
C LYS A 208 -9.61 2.37 12.69
N ALA A 209 -10.80 1.77 12.75
CA ALA A 209 -11.72 1.68 11.63
C ALA A 209 -11.96 3.08 11.03
N PRO A 210 -11.61 3.32 9.77
CA PRO A 210 -11.64 4.67 9.24
C PRO A 210 -13.07 5.15 8.97
N LYS A 211 -13.25 6.47 9.03
CA LYS A 211 -14.38 7.13 8.35
C LYS A 211 -14.11 7.18 6.84
N TYR A 212 -15.09 7.59 6.05
CA TYR A 212 -14.95 7.67 4.60
C TYR A 212 -15.41 9.04 4.12
N ILE A 213 -14.58 9.69 3.30
CA ILE A 213 -14.87 10.95 2.62
C ILE A 213 -15.02 10.62 1.14
N GLY A 214 -16.23 10.78 0.61
CA GLY A 214 -16.49 10.61 -0.82
C GLY A 214 -16.13 11.87 -1.58
N VAL A 215 -15.21 11.76 -2.55
CA VAL A 215 -14.93 12.85 -3.51
C VAL A 215 -15.55 12.46 -4.84
N ARG A 216 -16.70 13.07 -5.15
CA ARG A 216 -17.40 12.86 -6.41
C ARG A 216 -16.77 13.72 -7.51
N LEU A 217 -16.11 13.08 -8.47
CA LEU A 217 -15.56 13.71 -9.66
C LEU A 217 -16.61 13.70 -10.79
N THR A 218 -16.77 14.83 -11.46
CA THR A 218 -17.75 15.05 -12.55
C THR A 218 -17.13 15.89 -13.65
N GLY A 219 -17.56 15.69 -14.90
CA GLY A 219 -17.01 16.40 -16.07
C GLY A 219 -15.70 15.78 -16.55
N GLU A 220 -14.81 16.61 -17.07
CA GLU A 220 -13.50 16.22 -17.61
C GLU A 220 -12.44 17.31 -17.34
N MET A 221 -11.17 16.89 -17.32
CA MET A 221 -10.00 17.77 -17.23
C MET A 221 -9.79 18.44 -18.59
N SER A 222 -9.48 19.74 -18.60
CA SER A 222 -9.23 20.48 -19.85
C SER A 222 -8.10 21.51 -19.70
N GLY A 223 -7.49 21.87 -20.84
CA GLY A 223 -6.41 22.86 -20.90
C GLY A 223 -5.16 22.39 -20.16
N TRP A 224 -4.67 23.24 -19.24
CA TRP A 224 -3.48 22.98 -18.41
C TRP A 224 -3.79 22.23 -17.11
N THR A 225 -5.05 21.87 -16.88
CA THR A 225 -5.46 21.18 -15.65
C THR A 225 -4.91 19.74 -15.64
N ALA A 226 -4.28 19.35 -14.55
CA ALA A 226 -3.67 18.04 -14.34
C ALA A 226 -4.29 17.31 -13.12
N PRO A 227 -4.05 15.99 -12.93
CA PRO A 227 -4.51 15.24 -11.76
C PRO A 227 -4.08 15.87 -10.42
N LYS A 228 -2.91 16.51 -10.40
CA LYS A 228 -2.39 17.27 -9.25
C LYS A 228 -3.37 18.36 -8.79
N ASP A 229 -4.08 19.02 -9.70
CA ASP A 229 -4.99 20.11 -9.36
C ASP A 229 -6.22 19.61 -8.59
N ILE A 230 -6.66 18.37 -8.85
CA ILE A 230 -7.75 17.74 -8.11
C ILE A 230 -7.37 17.62 -6.64
N ILE A 231 -6.23 17.01 -6.33
CA ILE A 231 -5.80 16.81 -4.94
C ILE A 231 -5.43 18.14 -4.27
N LEU A 232 -4.85 19.11 -4.98
CA LEU A 232 -4.61 20.45 -4.44
C LEU A 232 -5.92 21.15 -4.07
N LYS A 233 -6.96 21.04 -4.90
CA LYS A 233 -8.28 21.59 -4.60
C LYS A 233 -8.91 20.89 -3.40
N VAL A 234 -8.86 19.56 -3.33
CA VAL A 234 -9.37 18.76 -2.21
C VAL A 234 -8.64 19.12 -0.91
N ALA A 235 -7.31 19.25 -0.95
CA ALA A 235 -6.51 19.67 0.20
C ALA A 235 -6.88 21.09 0.68
N GLY A 236 -7.15 22.01 -0.25
CA GLY A 236 -7.66 23.34 0.08
C GLY A 236 -9.05 23.33 0.75
N ILE A 237 -9.94 22.43 0.33
CA ILE A 237 -11.29 22.28 0.91
C ILE A 237 -11.23 21.65 2.30
N LEU A 238 -10.50 20.54 2.45
CA LEU A 238 -10.44 19.78 3.70
C LEU A 238 -9.49 20.39 4.73
N THR A 239 -8.53 21.20 4.28
CA THR A 239 -7.36 21.64 5.06
C THR A 239 -6.50 20.45 5.54
N VAL A 240 -5.40 20.75 6.25
CA VAL A 240 -4.48 19.72 6.78
C VAL A 240 -5.10 18.80 7.84
N LYS A 241 -6.25 19.17 8.44
CA LYS A 241 -6.92 18.36 9.48
C LYS A 241 -8.11 17.55 8.98
N GLY A 242 -8.73 17.94 7.86
CA GLY A 242 -10.04 17.41 7.46
C GLY A 242 -10.06 15.94 7.05
N GLY A 243 -8.90 15.36 6.68
CA GLY A 243 -8.77 13.94 6.35
C GLY A 243 -8.46 13.02 7.53
N THR A 244 -8.26 13.55 8.74
CA THR A 244 -7.77 12.75 9.89
C THR A 244 -8.73 11.61 10.23
N GLY A 245 -8.22 10.37 10.25
CA GLY A 245 -9.00 9.18 10.59
C GLY A 245 -10.01 8.76 9.52
N ALA A 246 -9.84 9.22 8.28
CA ALA A 246 -10.71 8.86 7.17
C ALA A 246 -9.91 8.40 5.94
N ILE A 247 -10.53 7.52 5.14
CA ILE A 247 -10.09 7.22 3.78
C ILE A 247 -10.86 8.14 2.81
N VAL A 248 -10.13 8.78 1.90
CA VAL A 248 -10.72 9.54 0.79
C VAL A 248 -10.97 8.58 -0.38
N GLU A 249 -12.24 8.41 -0.74
CA GLU A 249 -12.66 7.53 -1.83
C GLU A 249 -13.19 8.36 -3.01
N TYR A 250 -12.46 8.31 -4.13
CA TYR A 250 -12.86 8.99 -5.36
C TYR A 250 -13.88 8.15 -6.13
N HIS A 251 -14.94 8.78 -6.60
CA HIS A 251 -15.99 8.13 -7.40
C HIS A 251 -16.65 9.11 -8.36
N GLY A 252 -17.43 8.62 -9.33
CA GLY A 252 -18.16 9.47 -10.29
C GLY A 252 -17.90 9.09 -11.74
N GLU A 253 -18.54 9.80 -12.67
CA GLU A 253 -18.57 9.50 -14.11
C GLU A 253 -17.45 10.21 -14.88
N TYR A 254 -16.34 10.51 -14.23
CA TYR A 254 -15.27 11.30 -14.81
C TYR A 254 -14.44 10.46 -15.79
N GLU A 255 -14.41 10.86 -17.06
CA GLU A 255 -13.93 10.00 -18.17
C GLU A 255 -12.39 9.83 -18.23
N SER A 256 -11.58 10.70 -17.61
CA SER A 256 -10.14 10.78 -17.89
C SER A 256 -9.16 10.35 -16.79
N LEU A 257 -9.59 9.84 -15.63
CA LEU A 257 -8.65 9.58 -14.51
C LEU A 257 -7.73 8.37 -14.73
N LEU A 258 -8.17 7.37 -15.49
CA LEU A 258 -7.46 6.08 -15.58
C LEU A 258 -6.14 6.12 -16.36
N TYR A 259 -5.89 7.19 -17.14
CA TYR A 259 -4.68 7.30 -17.95
C TYR A 259 -3.62 8.25 -17.37
N ASP A 260 -4.00 9.16 -16.47
CA ASP A 260 -3.15 10.31 -16.12
C ASP A 260 -2.49 10.20 -14.74
N PHE A 261 -3.04 9.38 -13.82
CA PHE A 261 -2.38 9.11 -12.53
C PHE A 261 -1.06 8.33 -12.64
N ARG A 262 -0.76 7.73 -13.80
CA ARG A 262 0.51 7.03 -14.03
C ARG A 262 1.71 7.96 -14.23
N ALA A 263 1.50 9.28 -14.27
CA ALA A 263 2.55 10.24 -14.60
C ALA A 263 2.37 11.61 -13.92
N SER A 264 1.97 11.66 -12.65
CA SER A 264 2.33 12.84 -11.83
C SER A 264 3.71 12.59 -11.23
N PRO A 265 4.81 13.04 -11.87
CA PRO A 265 6.10 13.13 -11.18
C PRO A 265 5.95 14.08 -10.00
N GLU A 266 6.60 13.75 -8.89
CA GLU A 266 6.86 14.70 -7.81
C GLU A 266 7.70 15.89 -8.29
#